data_AF-A0A378QY57-F1
#
_entry.id   AF-A0A378QY57-F1
#
_cell.length_a   1.000
_cell.length_b   1.000
_cell.length_c   1.000
_cell.angle_alpha   90.00
_cell.angle_beta   90.00
_cell.angle_gamma   90.00
#
_symmetry.space_group_name_H-M   'P 1'
#
loop_
_entity.id
_entity.type
_entity.pdbx_description
1 polymer ?
#
loop_
_entity_poly.entity_id
_entity_poly.type
_entity_poly.pdbx_seq_one_letter_code
_entity_poly.pdbx_strand_id
1 'polypeptide(L)'
;MGMLSKIYDKSLCKVRTVTAFICLSDDKNDWENILNVAKLNCQKVANQLMEHGYIVQSLRLVTNPFGEYINTDNFDFAKQDLSDLTNILNKLNQDNPLRLRFAIGEAKTAKEIALLPELIKDYGDLCNACVNIDVDEHGFLDNEKIMNSVHAINHIANITPNGQGNFNFTVNFNCNSFIPYFPASYHRNELGNVLVVGLETPDLLVSALNDIQHEKSQLSHADFMQLAYQTMHQALSQHILPINNIVNNTTLTDNRLPAKPKNKENRSW
;
A
#
# COMPACT_ATOMS: atom_id res chain seq x y z
N MET A 1 5.31 -12.22 37.48
CA MET A 1 5.73 -10.99 36.78
C MET A 1 7.00 -11.27 35.95
N GLY A 2 6.92 -12.25 35.04
CA GLY A 2 8.06 -12.71 34.24
C GLY A 2 7.61 -13.01 32.81
N MET A 3 8.44 -12.58 31.85
CA MET A 3 8.37 -12.81 30.39
C MET A 3 7.19 -12.19 29.62
N LEU A 4 7.15 -10.84 29.57
CA LEU A 4 6.64 -10.10 28.40
C LEU A 4 7.80 -9.43 27.64
N SER A 5 9.04 -9.95 27.75
CA SER A 5 10.22 -9.21 27.27
C SER A 5 10.28 -9.08 25.74
N LYS A 6 9.64 -9.99 25.01
CA LYS A 6 9.72 -10.04 23.54
C LYS A 6 8.77 -9.10 22.83
N ILE A 7 7.67 -8.66 23.46
CA ILE A 7 6.72 -7.74 22.82
C ILE A 7 7.27 -6.30 22.66
N TYR A 8 8.48 -6.03 23.16
CA TYR A 8 9.22 -4.79 22.94
C TYR A 8 10.30 -4.92 21.86
N ASP A 9 10.54 -6.13 21.35
CA ASP A 9 11.54 -6.39 20.33
C ASP A 9 11.09 -5.85 18.98
N LYS A 10 11.70 -4.74 18.57
CA LYS A 10 11.40 -4.05 17.30
C LYS A 10 11.72 -4.88 16.07
N SER A 11 12.54 -5.93 16.18
CA SER A 11 12.79 -6.86 15.07
C SER A 11 11.57 -7.72 14.74
N LEU A 12 10.64 -7.90 15.69
CA LEU A 12 9.40 -8.66 15.51
C LEU A 12 8.26 -7.82 14.91
N CYS A 13 8.38 -6.49 14.92
CA CYS A 13 7.45 -5.53 14.34
C CYS A 13 8.16 -4.68 13.29
N LYS A 14 8.35 -5.24 12.09
CA LYS A 14 9.08 -4.55 11.02
C LYS A 14 8.16 -3.56 10.32
N VAL A 15 8.74 -2.48 9.79
CA VAL A 15 8.03 -1.57 8.89
C VAL A 15 8.13 -2.13 7.48
N ARG A 16 7.05 -2.75 7.01
CA ARG A 16 6.95 -3.32 5.67
C ARG A 16 7.19 -2.26 4.59
N THR A 17 6.63 -1.07 4.79
CA THR A 17 6.74 0.03 3.84
C THR A 17 6.40 1.38 4.47
N VAL A 18 7.04 2.43 3.97
CA VAL A 18 6.51 3.80 4.06
C VAL A 18 5.98 4.17 2.68
N THR A 19 4.70 4.52 2.59
CA THR A 19 3.99 4.70 1.33
C THR A 19 3.51 6.14 1.20
N ALA A 20 3.88 6.83 0.13
CA ALA A 20 3.25 8.09 -0.25
C ALA A 20 2.11 7.83 -1.22
N PHE A 21 0.94 8.35 -0.89
CA PHE A 21 -0.18 8.48 -1.79
C PHE A 21 -0.16 9.91 -2.34
N ILE A 22 -0.06 10.03 -3.66
CA ILE A 22 0.18 11.29 -4.36
C ILE A 22 -0.73 11.43 -5.58
N CYS A 23 -0.85 12.65 -6.07
CA CYS A 23 -1.60 12.95 -7.27
C CYS A 23 -0.63 13.42 -8.37
N LEU A 24 -0.73 12.83 -9.55
CA LEU A 24 -0.10 13.32 -10.76
C LEU A 24 -1.16 13.96 -11.65
N SER A 25 -0.79 15.05 -12.33
CA SER A 25 -1.57 15.69 -13.39
C SER A 25 -1.14 15.18 -14.76
N ASP A 26 -1.90 15.53 -15.79
CA ASP A 26 -1.55 15.33 -17.20
C ASP A 26 -0.34 16.17 -17.66
N ASP A 27 0.05 17.21 -16.91
CA ASP A 27 1.32 17.91 -17.13
C ASP A 27 2.53 17.08 -16.66
N LYS A 28 3.16 16.41 -17.63
CA LYS A 28 4.34 15.57 -17.41
C LYS A 28 5.55 16.31 -16.85
N ASN A 29 5.64 17.63 -17.03
CA ASN A 29 6.81 18.40 -16.57
C ASN A 29 6.93 18.39 -15.03
N ASP A 30 5.81 18.18 -14.32
CA ASP A 30 5.78 18.18 -12.86
C ASP A 30 6.01 16.78 -12.25
N TRP A 31 5.94 15.71 -13.04
CA TRP A 31 6.02 14.34 -12.53
C TRP A 31 7.30 14.07 -11.74
N GLU A 32 8.45 14.44 -12.30
CA GLU A 32 9.75 14.19 -11.66
C GLU A 32 9.83 14.90 -10.30
N ASN A 33 9.38 16.15 -10.22
CA ASN A 33 9.38 16.91 -8.98
C ASN A 33 8.45 16.28 -7.93
N ILE A 34 7.21 15.95 -8.30
CA ILE A 34 6.23 15.35 -7.38
C ILE A 34 6.74 14.00 -6.85
N LEU A 35 7.22 13.12 -7.74
CA LEU A 35 7.74 11.80 -7.37
C LEU A 35 8.97 11.92 -6.47
N ASN A 36 9.87 12.86 -6.76
CA ASN A 36 11.06 13.08 -5.95
C ASN A 36 10.69 13.59 -4.54
N VAL A 37 9.79 14.57 -4.42
CA VAL A 37 9.32 15.06 -3.12
C VAL A 37 8.65 13.95 -2.32
N ALA A 38 7.81 13.13 -2.96
CA ALA A 38 7.15 11.99 -2.33
C ALA A 38 8.15 10.95 -1.81
N LYS A 39 9.16 10.61 -2.63
CA LYS A 39 10.27 9.73 -2.24
C LYS A 39 11.03 10.29 -1.04
N LEU A 40 11.43 11.56 -1.08
CA LEU A 40 12.18 12.22 -0.01
C LEU A 40 11.40 12.23 1.30
N ASN A 41 10.10 12.49 1.25
CA ASN A 41 9.23 12.43 2.43
C ASN A 41 9.13 11.01 3.01
N CYS A 42 9.02 9.98 2.16
CA CYS A 42 9.07 8.58 2.61
C CYS A 42 10.42 8.25 3.26
N GLN A 43 11.53 8.69 2.66
CA GLN A 43 12.88 8.48 3.18
C GLN A 43 13.08 9.14 4.55
N LYS A 44 12.59 10.36 4.75
CA LYS A 44 12.67 11.05 6.04
C LYS A 44 12.01 10.24 7.15
N VAL A 45 10.78 9.77 6.92
CA VAL A 45 10.05 8.92 7.89
C VAL A 45 10.77 7.60 8.10
N ALA A 46 11.23 6.94 7.03
CA ALA A 46 11.98 5.70 7.12
C ALA A 46 13.26 5.86 7.96
N ASN A 47 14.03 6.92 7.72
CA ASN A 47 15.26 7.21 8.46
C ASN A 47 14.96 7.45 9.94
N GLN A 48 13.95 8.24 10.27
CA GLN A 48 13.52 8.44 11.65
C GLN A 48 13.13 7.13 12.33
N LEU A 49 12.40 6.24 11.65
CA LEU A 49 12.06 4.91 12.19
C LEU A 49 13.30 4.04 12.41
N MET A 50 14.25 4.05 11.47
CA MET A 50 15.51 3.30 11.57
C MET A 50 16.42 3.83 12.69
N GLU A 51 16.53 5.14 12.86
CA GLU A 51 17.25 5.77 13.98
C GLU A 51 16.66 5.36 15.34
N HIS A 52 15.34 5.11 15.38
CA HIS A 52 14.67 4.58 16.56
C HIS A 52 14.70 3.05 16.63
N GLY A 53 15.50 2.36 15.82
CA GLY A 53 15.76 0.92 15.90
C GLY A 53 14.71 0.02 15.25
N TYR A 54 13.80 0.55 14.42
CA TYR A 54 12.92 -0.28 13.60
C TYR A 54 13.61 -0.69 12.30
N ILE A 55 13.28 -1.87 11.80
CA ILE A 55 13.70 -2.32 10.47
C ILE A 55 12.69 -1.82 9.45
N VAL A 56 13.12 -1.04 8.47
CA VAL A 56 12.29 -0.57 7.34
C VAL A 56 12.70 -1.32 6.08
N GLN A 57 11.74 -1.94 5.39
CA GLN A 57 12.03 -2.85 4.27
C GLN A 57 11.95 -2.19 2.89
N SER A 58 11.02 -1.25 2.70
CA SER A 58 10.79 -0.65 1.38
C SER A 58 10.10 0.72 1.46
N LEU A 59 10.15 1.45 0.35
CA LEU A 59 9.33 2.64 0.13
C LEU A 59 8.34 2.35 -1.00
N ARG A 60 7.18 2.99 -0.96
CA ARG A 60 6.16 2.88 -2.01
C ARG A 60 5.62 4.24 -2.41
N LEU A 61 5.31 4.38 -3.70
CA LEU A 61 4.53 5.48 -4.22
C LEU A 61 3.27 4.91 -4.86
N VAL A 62 2.13 5.53 -4.58
CA VAL A 62 0.82 5.17 -5.12
C VAL A 62 0.19 6.43 -5.67
N THR A 63 -0.27 6.39 -6.91
CA THR A 63 -0.91 7.54 -7.55
C THR A 63 -2.43 7.44 -7.53
N ASN A 64 -3.07 8.55 -7.92
CA ASN A 64 -4.45 8.62 -8.38
C ASN A 64 -4.70 7.70 -9.60
N PRO A 65 -5.97 7.52 -10.03
CA PRO A 65 -6.29 6.68 -11.19
C PRO A 65 -5.46 7.06 -12.41
N PHE A 66 -4.85 6.08 -13.07
CA PHE A 66 -3.85 6.40 -14.10
C PHE A 66 -4.43 7.10 -15.31
N GLY A 67 -5.71 6.88 -15.63
CA GLY A 67 -6.38 7.59 -16.73
C GLY A 67 -6.46 9.12 -16.54
N GLU A 68 -6.12 9.64 -15.35
CA GLU A 68 -6.09 11.09 -15.06
C GLU A 68 -4.75 11.76 -15.41
N TYR A 69 -3.68 10.99 -15.61
CA TYR A 69 -2.36 11.54 -15.95
C TYR A 69 -1.66 10.80 -17.10
N ILE A 70 -2.03 9.55 -17.37
CA ILE A 70 -1.57 8.78 -18.54
C ILE A 70 -2.56 8.96 -19.67
N ASN A 71 -2.06 9.22 -20.88
CA ASN A 71 -2.87 9.22 -22.08
C ASN A 71 -3.35 7.80 -22.40
N THR A 72 -4.62 7.53 -22.11
CA THR A 72 -5.28 6.23 -22.36
C THR A 72 -6.05 6.19 -23.68
N ASP A 73 -5.77 7.11 -24.62
CA ASP A 73 -6.46 7.14 -25.92
C ASP A 73 -6.25 5.85 -26.71
N ASN A 74 -5.04 5.30 -26.65
CA ASN A 74 -4.68 3.99 -27.18
C ASN A 74 -3.45 3.43 -26.42
N PHE A 75 -3.08 2.20 -26.75
CA PHE A 75 -1.97 1.51 -26.11
C PHE A 75 -0.61 2.21 -26.32
N ASP A 76 -0.32 2.71 -27.53
CA ASP A 76 0.99 3.30 -27.84
C ASP A 76 1.23 4.59 -27.05
N PHE A 77 0.21 5.42 -26.86
CA PHE A 77 0.32 6.61 -26.00
C PHE A 77 0.47 6.24 -24.52
N ALA A 78 -0.32 5.29 -24.01
CA ALA A 78 -0.20 4.84 -22.62
C ALA A 78 1.18 4.24 -22.34
N LYS A 79 1.71 3.48 -23.31
CA LYS A 79 3.06 2.91 -23.30
C LYS A 79 4.13 4.00 -23.28
N GLN A 80 4.02 5.01 -24.14
CA GLN A 80 4.98 6.11 -24.15
C GLN A 80 5.01 6.85 -22.80
N ASP A 81 3.85 7.14 -22.23
CA ASP A 81 3.72 7.82 -20.94
C ASP A 81 4.30 6.98 -19.80
N LEU A 82 4.01 5.67 -19.76
CA LEU A 82 4.63 4.75 -18.78
C LEU A 82 6.14 4.61 -18.98
N SER A 83 6.63 4.71 -20.22
CA SER A 83 8.07 4.73 -20.50
C SER A 83 8.73 5.97 -19.90
N ASP A 84 8.13 7.15 -20.08
CA ASP A 84 8.61 8.40 -19.50
C ASP A 84 8.65 8.31 -17.97
N LEU A 85 7.56 7.81 -17.36
CA LEU A 85 7.44 7.60 -15.92
C LEU A 85 8.46 6.59 -15.38
N THR A 86 8.67 5.49 -16.11
CA THR A 86 9.66 4.45 -15.79
C THR A 86 11.08 5.02 -15.77
N ASN A 87 11.42 5.89 -16.73
CA ASN A 87 12.72 6.55 -16.76
C ASN A 87 12.95 7.42 -15.52
N ILE A 88 11.94 8.19 -15.11
CA ILE A 88 11.97 9.00 -13.88
C ILE A 88 12.16 8.10 -12.65
N LEU A 89 11.34 7.06 -12.51
CA LEU A 89 11.38 6.14 -11.34
C LEU A 89 12.71 5.39 -11.25
N ASN A 90 13.27 4.94 -12.38
CA ASN A 90 14.58 4.30 -12.42
C ASN A 90 15.68 5.24 -11.94
N LYS A 91 15.68 6.50 -12.39
CA LYS A 91 16.61 7.53 -11.91
C LYS A 91 16.45 7.75 -10.40
N LEU A 92 15.23 7.86 -9.90
CA LEU A 92 14.96 8.08 -8.47
C LEU A 92 15.36 6.89 -7.58
N ASN A 93 15.35 5.67 -8.12
CA ASN A 93 15.66 4.44 -7.39
C ASN A 93 17.15 4.09 -7.39
N GLN A 94 17.97 4.63 -8.30
CA GLN A 94 19.42 4.36 -8.36
C GLN A 94 20.15 4.73 -7.06
N ASP A 95 19.80 5.88 -6.47
CA ASP A 95 20.45 6.39 -5.24
C ASP A 95 19.66 6.07 -3.97
N ASN A 96 18.73 5.11 -4.01
CA ASN A 96 17.84 4.85 -2.88
C ASN A 96 18.33 3.65 -2.04
N PRO A 97 18.65 3.84 -0.75
CA PRO A 97 19.07 2.72 0.12
C PRO A 97 17.97 1.67 0.33
N LEU A 98 16.71 2.06 0.17
CA LEU A 98 15.55 1.17 0.26
C LEU A 98 14.92 1.02 -1.12
N ARG A 99 14.48 -0.20 -1.46
CA ARG A 99 13.77 -0.44 -2.73
C ARG A 99 12.52 0.44 -2.81
N LEU A 100 12.43 1.27 -3.85
CA LEU A 100 11.23 2.02 -4.22
C LEU A 100 10.33 1.12 -5.08
N ARG A 101 9.05 1.02 -4.71
CA ARG A 101 8.02 0.37 -5.52
C ARG A 101 6.96 1.38 -5.93
N PHE A 102 6.32 1.16 -7.06
CA PHE A 102 5.38 2.10 -7.65
C PHE A 102 4.08 1.40 -8.08
N ALA A 103 2.93 2.04 -7.84
CA ALA A 103 1.64 1.63 -8.37
C ALA A 103 1.04 2.80 -9.16
N ILE A 104 0.63 2.51 -10.41
CA ILE A 104 0.04 3.48 -11.34
C ILE A 104 -1.38 3.89 -10.93
N GLY A 105 -2.00 3.16 -10.00
CA GLY A 105 -3.30 3.48 -9.44
C GLY A 105 -4.44 2.68 -10.06
N GLU A 106 -5.66 3.21 -9.90
CA GLU A 106 -6.89 2.53 -10.30
C GLU A 106 -7.16 2.64 -11.81
N ALA A 107 -7.63 1.54 -12.43
CA ALA A 107 -8.37 1.55 -13.69
C ALA A 107 -9.87 1.76 -13.40
N LYS A 108 -10.45 2.83 -13.93
CA LYS A 108 -11.85 3.22 -13.70
C LYS A 108 -12.77 2.81 -14.84
N THR A 109 -12.29 2.84 -16.08
CA THR A 109 -13.12 2.60 -17.27
C THR A 109 -12.83 1.24 -17.91
N ALA A 110 -13.79 0.71 -18.68
CA ALA A 110 -13.58 -0.51 -19.47
C ALA A 110 -12.37 -0.39 -20.42
N LYS A 111 -12.16 0.81 -20.99
CA LYS A 111 -11.02 1.13 -21.84
C LYS A 111 -9.69 1.03 -21.09
N GLU A 112 -9.62 1.63 -19.91
CA GLU A 112 -8.44 1.54 -19.04
C GLU A 112 -8.14 0.09 -18.62
N ILE A 113 -9.17 -0.67 -18.24
CA ILE A 113 -9.03 -2.09 -17.87
C ILE A 113 -8.46 -2.90 -19.05
N ALA A 114 -8.91 -2.63 -20.26
CA ALA A 114 -8.44 -3.31 -21.47
C ALA A 114 -6.97 -3.02 -21.82
N LEU A 115 -6.38 -1.93 -21.33
CA LEU A 115 -4.96 -1.61 -21.52
C LEU A 115 -4.05 -2.40 -20.57
N LEU A 116 -4.54 -2.74 -19.38
CA LEU A 116 -3.74 -3.35 -18.31
C LEU A 116 -2.95 -4.60 -18.74
N PRO A 117 -3.50 -5.56 -19.53
CA PRO A 117 -2.74 -6.74 -19.90
C PRO A 117 -1.40 -6.45 -20.58
N GLU A 118 -1.42 -5.64 -21.63
CA GLU A 118 -0.20 -5.32 -22.38
C GLU A 118 0.72 -4.38 -21.59
N LEU A 119 0.18 -3.42 -20.82
CA LEU A 119 1.00 -2.56 -19.96
C LEU A 119 1.70 -3.38 -18.86
N ILE A 120 1.02 -4.33 -18.23
CA ILE A 120 1.61 -5.20 -17.20
C ILE A 120 2.67 -6.12 -17.81
N LYS A 121 2.44 -6.64 -19.01
CA LYS A 121 3.44 -7.45 -19.72
C LYS A 121 4.71 -6.65 -20.02
N ASP A 122 4.58 -5.40 -20.44
CA ASP A 122 5.72 -4.57 -20.84
C ASP A 122 6.45 -3.94 -19.63
N TYR A 123 5.75 -3.62 -18.53
CA TYR A 123 6.30 -2.85 -17.40
C TYR A 123 6.36 -3.60 -16.06
N GLY A 124 5.70 -4.76 -15.93
CA GLY A 124 5.78 -5.63 -14.76
C GLY A 124 5.56 -4.88 -13.43
N ASP A 125 6.55 -4.97 -12.54
CA ASP A 125 6.54 -4.36 -11.19
C ASP A 125 6.33 -2.83 -11.19
N LEU A 126 6.50 -2.13 -12.31
CA LEU A 126 6.23 -0.69 -12.43
C LEU A 126 4.79 -0.38 -12.85
N CYS A 127 4.01 -1.39 -13.23
CA CYS A 127 2.60 -1.28 -13.59
C CYS A 127 1.72 -2.04 -12.59
N ASN A 128 1.89 -1.77 -11.29
CA ASN A 128 0.95 -2.25 -10.28
C ASN A 128 -0.35 -1.44 -10.35
N ALA A 129 -1.48 -2.10 -10.56
CA ALA A 129 -2.79 -1.46 -10.74
C ALA A 129 -3.92 -2.26 -10.09
N CYS A 130 -5.04 -1.60 -9.83
CA CYS A 130 -6.25 -2.25 -9.36
C CYS A 130 -7.50 -1.76 -10.06
N VAL A 131 -8.57 -2.54 -9.94
CA VAL A 131 -9.93 -2.11 -10.23
C VAL A 131 -10.72 -2.16 -8.92
N ASN A 132 -11.38 -1.08 -8.52
CA ASN A 132 -12.32 -1.12 -7.41
C ASN A 132 -13.74 -1.35 -7.94
N ILE A 133 -14.41 -2.40 -7.46
CA ILE A 133 -15.81 -2.69 -7.81
C ILE A 133 -16.71 -1.93 -6.85
N ASP A 134 -17.47 -0.99 -7.41
CA ASP A 134 -18.43 -0.20 -6.67
C ASP A 134 -19.69 -1.04 -6.37
N VAL A 135 -20.37 -0.64 -5.30
CA VAL A 135 -21.68 -1.18 -4.91
C VAL A 135 -22.70 -0.07 -5.17
N ASP A 136 -23.78 -0.40 -5.87
CA ASP A 136 -24.87 0.56 -6.10
C ASP A 136 -25.71 0.81 -4.84
N GLU A 137 -26.70 1.69 -4.95
CA GLU A 137 -27.59 2.05 -3.84
C GLU A 137 -28.45 0.89 -3.30
N HIS A 138 -28.52 -0.23 -4.04
CA HIS A 138 -29.28 -1.42 -3.67
C HIS A 138 -28.39 -2.56 -3.17
N GLY A 139 -27.07 -2.36 -3.11
CA GLY A 139 -26.14 -3.40 -2.67
C GLY A 139 -25.63 -4.31 -3.78
N PHE A 140 -25.93 -4.03 -5.05
CA PHE A 140 -25.45 -4.82 -6.18
C PHE A 140 -24.08 -4.36 -6.67
N LEU A 141 -23.27 -5.33 -7.08
CA LEU A 141 -21.93 -5.12 -7.63
C LEU A 141 -22.01 -4.80 -9.12
N ASP A 142 -21.10 -3.96 -9.60
CA ASP A 142 -20.93 -3.69 -11.04
C ASP A 142 -20.44 -4.95 -11.78
N ASN A 143 -21.38 -5.70 -12.34
CA ASN A 143 -21.09 -6.95 -13.05
C ASN A 143 -20.32 -6.73 -14.35
N GLU A 144 -20.50 -5.61 -15.03
CA GLU A 144 -19.76 -5.33 -16.27
C GLU A 144 -18.28 -5.09 -15.97
N LYS A 145 -17.98 -4.28 -14.94
CA LYS A 145 -16.60 -4.03 -14.49
C LYS A 145 -15.93 -5.30 -13.96
N ILE A 146 -16.67 -6.17 -13.28
CA ILE A 146 -16.20 -7.52 -12.89
C ILE A 146 -15.81 -8.32 -14.14
N MET A 147 -16.69 -8.43 -15.14
CA MET A 147 -16.43 -9.21 -16.34
C MET A 147 -15.25 -8.68 -17.15
N ASN A 148 -15.13 -7.36 -17.29
CA ASN A 148 -13.96 -6.73 -17.91
C ASN A 148 -12.66 -7.10 -17.18
N SER A 149 -12.70 -7.13 -15.85
CA SER A 149 -11.54 -7.53 -15.03
C SER A 149 -11.20 -9.01 -15.17
N VAL A 150 -12.20 -9.89 -15.27
CA VAL A 150 -12.00 -11.32 -15.55
C VAL A 150 -11.30 -11.51 -16.91
N HIS A 151 -11.73 -10.78 -17.94
CA HIS A 151 -11.06 -10.81 -19.24
C HIS A 151 -9.60 -10.32 -19.13
N ALA A 152 -9.34 -9.24 -18.39
CA ALA A 152 -7.98 -8.75 -18.17
C ALA A 152 -7.09 -9.78 -17.44
N ILE A 153 -7.57 -10.41 -16.37
CA ILE A 153 -6.83 -11.45 -15.61
C ILE A 153 -6.47 -12.63 -16.53
N ASN A 154 -7.44 -13.11 -17.30
CA ASN A 154 -7.23 -14.21 -18.25
C ASN A 154 -6.22 -13.82 -19.33
N HIS A 155 -6.31 -12.59 -19.83
CA HIS A 155 -5.39 -12.10 -20.85
C HIS A 155 -3.96 -11.99 -20.30
N ILE A 156 -3.78 -11.36 -19.13
CA ILE A 156 -2.49 -11.29 -18.42
C ILE A 156 -1.90 -12.68 -18.20
N ALA A 157 -2.72 -13.64 -17.77
CA ALA A 157 -2.28 -15.01 -17.52
C ALA A 157 -1.69 -15.67 -18.78
N ASN A 158 -2.29 -15.40 -19.94
CA ASN A 158 -1.89 -15.99 -21.22
C ASN A 158 -0.67 -15.32 -21.86
N ILE A 159 -0.47 -14.02 -21.65
CA ILE A 159 0.59 -13.25 -22.31
C ILE A 159 1.84 -13.05 -21.46
N THR A 160 1.79 -13.41 -20.17
CA THR A 160 2.95 -13.30 -19.26
C THR A 160 3.49 -14.68 -18.85
N PRO A 161 4.81 -14.83 -18.62
CA PRO A 161 5.39 -16.11 -18.21
C PRO A 161 4.74 -16.66 -16.96
N ASN A 162 4.23 -17.90 -17.03
CA ASN A 162 3.54 -18.58 -15.93
C ASN A 162 2.37 -17.77 -15.32
N GLY A 163 1.80 -16.83 -16.07
CA GLY A 163 0.75 -15.91 -15.60
C GLY A 163 1.16 -14.94 -14.50
N GLN A 164 2.48 -14.75 -14.27
CA GLN A 164 3.02 -13.94 -13.18
C GLN A 164 2.65 -12.46 -13.26
N GLY A 165 2.22 -11.96 -14.42
CA GLY A 165 1.72 -10.59 -14.54
C GLY A 165 0.56 -10.31 -13.57
N ASN A 166 -0.22 -11.33 -13.20
CA ASN A 166 -1.33 -11.18 -12.24
C ASN A 166 -0.87 -10.81 -10.82
N PHE A 167 0.44 -10.88 -10.49
CA PHE A 167 0.95 -10.30 -9.24
C PHE A 167 0.94 -8.76 -9.24
N ASN A 168 0.76 -8.12 -10.39
CA ASN A 168 0.68 -6.67 -10.56
C ASN A 168 -0.76 -6.16 -10.79
N PHE A 169 -1.77 -7.03 -10.77
CA PHE A 169 -3.18 -6.65 -10.93
C PHE A 169 -4.07 -7.25 -9.84
N THR A 170 -5.08 -6.50 -9.40
CA THR A 170 -6.12 -7.03 -8.50
C THR A 170 -7.46 -6.35 -8.74
N VAL A 171 -8.52 -7.06 -8.36
CA VAL A 171 -9.88 -6.55 -8.30
C VAL A 171 -10.27 -6.44 -6.83
N ASN A 172 -10.58 -5.24 -6.39
CA ASN A 172 -10.88 -4.90 -5.01
C ASN A 172 -12.39 -4.79 -4.80
N PHE A 173 -12.83 -5.25 -3.63
CA PHE A 173 -14.21 -5.12 -3.15
C PHE A 173 -14.17 -4.52 -1.76
N ASN A 174 -14.96 -3.46 -1.51
CA ASN A 174 -15.04 -2.80 -0.20
C ASN A 174 -13.69 -2.33 0.36
N CYS A 175 -12.73 -2.00 -0.52
CA CYS A 175 -11.45 -1.44 -0.14
C CYS A 175 -11.51 0.08 -0.20
N ASN A 176 -11.15 0.77 0.89
CA ASN A 176 -10.92 2.22 0.85
C ASN A 176 -9.51 2.51 0.29
N SER A 177 -9.27 3.77 -0.09
CA SER A 177 -7.92 4.29 -0.34
C SER A 177 -7.02 4.11 0.89
N PHE A 178 -5.72 4.36 0.74
CA PHE A 178 -4.71 4.32 1.81
C PHE A 178 -4.33 2.93 2.30
N ILE A 179 -4.66 1.89 1.54
CA ILE A 179 -4.16 0.53 1.78
C ILE A 179 -2.74 0.44 1.21
N PRO A 180 -1.68 0.31 2.03
CA PRO A 180 -0.30 0.30 1.53
C PRO A 180 0.11 -1.11 1.06
N TYR A 181 -0.77 -1.81 0.33
CA TYR A 181 -0.57 -3.19 -0.15
C TYR A 181 -0.76 -3.26 -1.65
N PHE A 182 0.25 -3.76 -2.37
CA PHE A 182 0.20 -3.88 -3.82
C PHE A 182 -0.33 -5.26 -4.22
N PRO A 183 -1.09 -5.35 -5.33
CA PRO A 183 -1.46 -4.25 -6.23
C PRO A 183 -2.75 -3.50 -5.81
N ALA A 184 -3.34 -3.82 -4.65
CA ALA A 184 -4.63 -3.27 -4.21
C ALA A 184 -4.66 -1.77 -3.87
N SER A 185 -3.50 -1.16 -3.69
CA SER A 185 -3.37 0.24 -3.30
C SER A 185 -3.81 1.18 -4.41
N TYR A 186 -4.62 2.18 -4.07
CA TYR A 186 -4.96 3.30 -4.95
C TYR A 186 -5.10 4.59 -4.14
N HIS A 187 -5.11 5.72 -4.85
CA HIS A 187 -5.37 7.04 -4.29
C HIS A 187 -6.49 7.76 -5.06
N ARG A 188 -7.00 8.86 -4.50
CA ARG A 188 -7.94 9.77 -5.16
C ARG A 188 -7.58 11.21 -4.84
N ASN A 189 -7.66 12.09 -5.84
CA ASN A 189 -7.15 13.47 -5.72
C ASN A 189 -7.80 14.27 -4.60
N GLU A 190 -9.10 14.07 -4.37
CA GLU A 190 -9.88 14.76 -3.34
C GLU A 190 -9.42 14.47 -1.90
N LEU A 191 -8.61 13.42 -1.70
CA LEU A 191 -8.10 13.03 -0.39
C LEU A 191 -6.80 13.75 -0.03
N GLY A 192 -6.13 14.38 -1.00
CA GLY A 192 -4.84 15.03 -0.84
C GLY A 192 -3.69 14.07 -0.52
N ASN A 193 -2.47 14.56 -0.65
CA ASN A 193 -1.28 13.73 -0.46
C ASN A 193 -1.15 13.28 1.01
N VAL A 194 -0.81 12.00 1.22
CA VAL A 194 -0.62 11.43 2.56
C VAL A 194 0.48 10.37 2.59
N LEU A 195 1.12 10.25 3.75
CA LEU A 195 2.03 9.15 4.07
C LEU A 195 1.34 8.10 4.94
N VAL A 196 1.53 6.83 4.61
CA VAL A 196 1.03 5.69 5.38
C VAL A 196 2.18 4.73 5.67
N VAL A 197 2.24 4.26 6.91
CA VAL A 197 3.22 3.25 7.35
C VAL A 197 2.54 1.90 7.43
N GLY A 198 3.04 0.92 6.67
CA GLY A 198 2.59 -0.47 6.73
C GLY A 198 3.51 -1.30 7.62
N LEU A 199 2.94 -2.10 8.52
CA LEU A 199 3.67 -2.96 9.44
C LEU A 199 3.63 -4.43 9.02
N GLU A 200 4.70 -5.17 9.31
CA GLU A 200 4.79 -6.63 9.25
C GLU A 200 4.85 -7.14 10.69
N THR A 201 3.71 -7.63 11.19
CA THR A 201 3.49 -8.02 12.59
C THR A 201 3.31 -9.52 12.88
N PRO A 202 3.23 -10.47 11.93
CA PRO A 202 3.01 -11.89 12.27
C PRO A 202 4.01 -12.46 13.29
N ASP A 203 5.31 -12.17 13.15
CA ASP A 203 6.35 -12.67 14.07
C ASP A 203 6.10 -12.21 15.52
N LEU A 204 5.72 -10.94 15.70
CA LEU A 204 5.32 -10.38 16.99
C LEU A 204 4.10 -11.11 17.57
N LEU A 205 3.05 -11.29 16.77
CA LEU A 205 1.81 -11.92 17.23
C LEU A 205 2.03 -13.38 17.60
N VAL A 206 2.78 -14.12 16.79
CA VAL A 206 3.16 -15.52 17.08
C VAL A 206 3.97 -15.59 18.37
N SER A 207 4.95 -14.71 18.56
CA SER A 207 5.71 -14.65 19.82
C SER A 207 4.79 -14.39 21.01
N ALA A 208 3.89 -13.41 20.90
CA ALA A 208 2.98 -13.03 21.97
C ALA A 208 2.01 -14.16 22.36
N LEU A 209 1.49 -14.90 21.36
CA LEU A 209 0.62 -16.06 21.61
C LEU A 209 1.38 -17.26 22.21
N ASN A 210 2.62 -17.48 21.78
CA ASN A 210 3.46 -18.55 22.34
C ASN A 210 3.75 -18.32 23.83
N ASP A 211 3.89 -17.07 24.27
CA ASP A 211 4.15 -16.73 25.67
C ASP A 211 2.99 -17.17 26.60
N ILE A 212 1.74 -17.11 26.13
CA ILE A 212 0.54 -17.50 26.90
C ILE A 212 0.05 -18.93 26.61
N GLN A 213 0.69 -19.65 25.69
CA GLN A 213 0.23 -20.96 25.21
C GLN A 213 0.06 -21.99 26.35
N HIS A 214 0.89 -21.88 27.40
CA HIS A 214 0.84 -22.74 28.57
C HIS A 214 -0.46 -22.58 29.39
N GLU A 215 -1.09 -21.40 29.35
CA GLU A 215 -2.35 -21.11 30.05
C GLU A 215 -3.56 -21.82 29.41
N LYS A 216 -3.46 -22.25 28.16
CA LYS A 216 -4.55 -22.88 27.41
C LYS A 216 -5.14 -24.11 28.09
N SER A 217 -4.33 -24.86 28.83
CA SER A 217 -4.77 -26.06 29.56
C SER A 217 -5.51 -25.76 30.86
N GLN A 218 -5.39 -24.53 31.37
CA GLN A 218 -5.91 -24.10 32.68
C GLN A 218 -7.16 -23.22 32.56
N LEU A 219 -7.45 -22.73 31.36
CA LEU A 219 -8.54 -21.81 31.07
C LEU A 219 -9.64 -22.47 30.25
N SER A 220 -10.86 -21.93 30.33
CA SER A 220 -11.90 -22.26 29.36
C SER A 220 -11.51 -21.74 27.97
N HIS A 221 -12.14 -22.27 26.91
CA HIS A 221 -11.88 -21.78 25.56
C HIS A 221 -12.16 -20.28 25.43
N ALA A 222 -13.27 -19.80 25.98
CA ALA A 222 -13.66 -18.39 25.90
C ALA A 222 -12.64 -17.49 26.63
N ASP A 223 -12.20 -17.89 27.83
CA ASP A 223 -11.22 -17.13 28.61
C ASP A 223 -9.85 -17.09 27.92
N PHE A 224 -9.42 -18.21 27.33
CA PHE A 224 -8.17 -18.24 26.57
C PHE A 224 -8.23 -17.35 25.32
N MET A 225 -9.36 -17.34 24.59
CA MET A 225 -9.53 -16.46 23.43
C MET A 225 -9.52 -14.98 23.84
N GLN A 226 -10.12 -14.64 24.99
CA GLN A 226 -10.08 -13.30 25.55
C GLN A 226 -8.65 -12.88 25.95
N LEU A 227 -7.89 -13.79 26.57
CA LEU A 227 -6.48 -13.57 26.91
C LEU A 227 -5.64 -13.38 25.65
N ALA A 228 -5.81 -14.24 24.64
CA ALA A 228 -5.10 -14.14 23.37
C ALA A 228 -5.33 -12.79 22.68
N TYR A 229 -6.59 -12.33 22.65
CA TYR A 229 -6.93 -11.00 22.14
C TYR A 229 -6.20 -9.89 22.90
N GLN A 230 -6.26 -9.90 24.23
CA GLN A 230 -5.62 -8.87 25.06
C GLN A 230 -4.10 -8.84 24.87
N THR A 231 -3.47 -10.01 24.84
CA THR A 231 -2.02 -10.15 24.65
C THR A 231 -1.57 -9.64 23.28
N MET A 232 -2.28 -10.01 22.20
CA MET A 232 -1.99 -9.50 20.86
C MET A 232 -2.23 -7.98 20.75
N HIS A 233 -3.33 -7.48 21.31
CA HIS A 233 -3.64 -6.05 21.34
C HIS A 233 -2.53 -5.26 22.05
N GLN A 234 -2.08 -5.75 23.21
CA GLN A 234 -0.99 -5.13 23.95
C GLN A 234 0.30 -5.13 23.13
N ALA A 235 0.68 -6.27 22.54
CA ALA A 235 1.90 -6.37 21.74
C ALA A 235 1.91 -5.38 20.57
N LEU A 236 0.80 -5.27 19.82
CA LEU A 236 0.67 -4.29 18.75
C LEU A 236 0.76 -2.84 19.25
N SER A 237 0.05 -2.54 20.35
CA SER A 237 0.00 -1.19 20.92
C SER A 237 1.38 -0.68 21.36
N GLN A 238 2.24 -1.57 21.87
CA GLN A 238 3.61 -1.21 22.26
C GLN A 238 4.46 -0.68 21.10
N HIS A 239 4.15 -1.07 19.86
CA HIS A 239 4.88 -0.62 18.67
C HIS A 239 4.16 0.50 17.92
N ILE A 240 2.83 0.41 17.77
CA ILE A 240 2.05 1.39 17.00
C ILE A 240 2.16 2.78 17.62
N LEU A 241 2.09 2.91 18.95
CA LEU A 241 2.14 4.21 19.61
C LEU A 241 3.49 4.93 19.39
N PRO A 242 4.66 4.32 19.65
CA PRO A 242 5.95 4.93 19.31
C PRO A 242 6.11 5.24 17.83
N ILE A 243 5.73 4.33 16.93
CA ILE A 243 5.82 4.55 15.47
C ILE A 243 5.00 5.77 15.08
N ASN A 244 3.75 5.86 15.54
CA ASN A 244 2.89 7.00 15.26
C ASN A 244 3.48 8.31 15.80
N ASN A 245 4.09 8.29 16.99
CA ASN A 245 4.77 9.47 17.53
C ASN A 245 5.98 9.89 16.65
N ILE A 246 6.79 8.94 16.21
CA ILE A 246 7.94 9.21 15.32
C ILE A 246 7.46 9.83 14.00
N VAL A 247 6.44 9.23 13.38
CA VAL A 247 5.86 9.69 12.11
C VAL A 247 5.32 11.12 12.25
N ASN A 248 4.54 11.40 13.29
CA ASN A 248 3.92 12.72 13.49
C ASN A 248 4.93 13.82 13.82
N ASN A 249 6.10 13.47 14.37
CA ASN A 249 7.17 14.44 14.67
C ASN A 249 8.22 14.56 13.55
N THR A 250 8.07 13.81 12.45
CA THR A 250 8.99 13.89 11.32
C THR A 250 8.66 15.10 10.45
N THR A 251 9.61 16.04 10.33
CA THR A 251 9.46 17.22 9.45
C THR A 251 9.54 16.84 7.97
N LEU A 252 8.47 17.07 7.22
CA LEU A 252 8.41 16.79 5.77
C LEU A 252 8.94 17.97 4.93
N THR A 253 9.17 17.73 3.64
CA THR A 253 9.75 18.71 2.71
C THR A 253 8.76 19.80 2.29
N ASP A 254 7.47 19.48 2.30
CA ASP A 254 6.38 20.44 2.16
C ASP A 254 5.55 20.41 3.45
N ASN A 255 5.26 21.58 4.03
CA ASN A 255 4.42 21.73 5.23
C ASN A 255 2.94 21.33 5.01
N ARG A 256 2.59 20.75 3.86
CA ARG A 256 1.30 20.09 3.64
C ARG A 256 1.32 18.77 4.40
N LEU A 257 1.02 18.86 5.69
CA LEU A 257 0.66 17.71 6.52
C LEU A 257 -0.33 16.82 5.76
N PRO A 258 -0.29 15.49 5.95
CA PRO A 258 -1.35 14.64 5.43
C PRO A 258 -2.69 15.15 5.95
N ALA A 259 -3.66 15.33 5.06
CA ALA A 259 -5.03 15.54 5.51
C ALA A 259 -5.36 14.40 6.48
N LYS A 260 -5.67 14.72 7.74
CA LYS A 260 -6.22 13.72 8.64
C LYS A 260 -7.41 13.13 7.90
N PRO A 261 -7.49 11.80 7.70
CA PRO A 261 -8.70 11.21 7.17
C PRO A 261 -9.84 11.73 8.04
N LYS A 262 -10.84 12.38 7.43
CA LYS A 262 -12.03 12.81 8.17
C LYS A 262 -12.51 11.58 8.92
N ASN A 263 -12.48 11.64 10.26
CA ASN A 263 -12.93 10.55 11.11
C ASN A 263 -14.28 10.06 10.59
N LYS A 264 -14.31 8.92 9.89
CA LYS A 264 -15.50 8.09 9.88
C LYS A 264 -15.52 7.49 11.27
N GLU A 265 -16.58 7.84 11.99
CA GLU A 265 -16.91 7.46 13.36
C GLU A 265 -16.35 6.09 13.75
N ASN A 266 -15.76 6.04 14.95
CA ASN A 266 -15.46 4.87 15.76
C ASN A 266 -16.02 3.56 15.20
N ARG A 267 -15.25 2.88 14.36
CA ARG A 267 -15.33 1.42 14.28
C ARG A 267 -14.33 0.91 15.30
N SER A 268 -14.84 0.60 16.48
CA SER A 268 -14.15 -0.27 17.42
C SER A 268 -13.83 -1.56 16.69
N TRP A 269 -12.54 -1.85 16.56
CA TRP A 269 -12.08 -3.21 16.35
C TRP A 269 -12.29 -4.01 17.64
#